data_AF-A0A958RTD3-F1
#
_entry.id   AF-A0A958RTD3-F1
#
_cell.length_a   1.000
_cell.length_b   1.000
_cell.length_c   1.000
_cell.angle_alpha   90.00
_cell.angle_beta   90.00
_cell.angle_gamma   90.00
#
_symmetry.space_group_name_H-M   'P 1'
#
loop_
_entity.id
_entity.type
_entity.pdbx_description
1 polymer ?
#
loop_
_entity_poly.entity_id
_entity_poly.type
_entity_poly.pdbx_seq_one_letter_code
_entity_poly.pdbx_strand_id
1 'polypeptide(L)'
;MGNLGILLLLLVTMGALGFLGSRYLWAVCVFSPVEGYLTKNSEPVSGAIILQNVDWQGVKTARTTTDETGYFKFYAIYSYSILNLFPFEFVAHQELIAKVKDQEYLLWRTAKRNPAENSELQGTPLNFSCDLQDNIRFDHSFDSTIETICRWKQ
;
A
#
# COMPACT_ATOMS: atom_id res chain seq x y z
N MET A 1 -0.34 33.96 -47.54
CA MET A 1 -1.24 32.96 -46.93
C MET A 1 -0.47 31.66 -46.79
N GLY A 2 -0.39 31.08 -45.59
CA GLY A 2 0.28 29.80 -45.35
C GLY A 2 1.11 29.81 -44.07
N ASN A 3 0.43 29.73 -42.92
CA ASN A 3 0.99 29.88 -41.58
C ASN A 3 1.73 28.60 -41.16
N LEU A 4 2.97 28.42 -41.62
CA LEU A 4 3.79 27.21 -41.39
C LEU A 4 4.35 27.11 -39.95
N GLY A 5 4.19 28.16 -39.13
CA GLY A 5 4.71 28.21 -37.76
C GLY A 5 3.82 27.55 -36.69
N ILE A 6 2.58 27.20 -37.01
CA ILE A 6 1.63 26.65 -36.02
C ILE A 6 1.69 25.10 -35.95
N LEU A 7 2.22 24.44 -36.98
CA LEU A 7 2.23 22.97 -37.03
C LEU A 7 3.37 22.32 -36.22
N LEU A 8 4.41 23.08 -35.85
CA LEU A 8 5.54 22.55 -35.07
C LEU A 8 5.33 22.63 -33.54
N LEU A 9 4.30 23.36 -33.08
CA LEU A 9 4.01 23.49 -31.64
C LEU A 9 3.11 22.37 -31.10
N LEU A 10 2.48 21.57 -31.96
CA LEU A 10 1.58 20.48 -31.56
C LEU A 10 2.28 19.12 -31.38
N LEU A 11 3.53 18.98 -31.80
CA LEU A 11 4.28 17.71 -31.67
C LEU A 11 5.06 17.58 -30.35
N VAL A 12 5.16 18.64 -29.54
CA VAL A 12 5.87 18.59 -28.26
C VAL A 12 4.94 18.26 -27.08
N THR A 13 3.62 18.43 -27.22
CA THR A 13 2.68 18.20 -26.11
C THR A 13 2.22 16.74 -25.98
N MET A 14 2.27 15.93 -27.05
CA MET A 14 1.89 14.51 -27.00
C MET A 14 3.00 13.57 -26.47
N GLY A 15 4.23 14.04 -26.31
CA GLY A 15 5.33 13.23 -25.77
C GLY A 15 5.35 13.11 -24.24
N ALA A 16 4.76 14.08 -23.52
CA ALA A 16 4.84 14.13 -22.06
C ALA A 16 3.79 13.25 -21.35
N LEU A 17 2.61 13.02 -21.95
CA LEU A 17 1.60 12.12 -21.37
C LEU A 17 1.89 10.63 -21.67
N GLY A 18 2.56 10.31 -22.77
CA GLY A 18 2.87 8.92 -23.15
C GLY A 18 3.97 8.25 -22.31
N PHE A 19 4.93 9.04 -21.80
CA PHE A 19 6.03 8.51 -20.97
C PHE A 19 5.63 8.21 -19.53
N LEU A 20 4.59 8.85 -19.01
CA LEU A 20 4.03 8.52 -17.69
C LEU A 20 3.15 7.27 -17.74
N GLY A 21 2.40 7.05 -18.83
CA GLY A 21 1.54 5.87 -19.00
C GLY A 21 2.31 4.56 -19.22
N SER A 22 3.47 4.61 -19.88
CA SER A 22 4.28 3.42 -20.20
C SER A 22 4.87 2.73 -18.96
N ARG A 23 5.14 3.46 -17.87
CA ARG A 23 5.72 2.89 -16.64
C ARG A 23 4.71 2.13 -15.78
N TYR A 24 3.41 2.20 -16.05
CA TYR A 24 2.41 1.47 -15.26
C TYR A 24 1.90 0.18 -15.92
N LEU A 25 2.20 -0.04 -17.20
CA LEU A 25 1.75 -1.23 -17.93
C LEU A 25 2.32 -2.56 -17.40
N TRP A 26 3.45 -2.51 -16.70
CA TRP A 26 4.20 -3.66 -16.19
C TRP A 26 4.41 -3.59 -14.67
N ALA A 27 3.89 -2.54 -14.03
CA ALA A 27 3.89 -2.39 -12.59
C ALA A 27 2.62 -3.03 -12.01
N VAL A 28 2.78 -3.84 -10.97
CA VAL A 28 1.69 -4.41 -10.18
C VAL A 28 1.70 -3.81 -8.79
N CYS A 29 0.52 -3.61 -8.21
CA CYS A 29 0.40 -3.16 -6.83
C CYS A 29 0.69 -4.34 -5.90
N VAL A 30 1.79 -4.28 -5.14
CA VAL A 30 2.19 -5.36 -4.22
C VAL A 30 1.80 -5.05 -2.78
N PHE A 31 1.56 -3.77 -2.46
CA PHE A 31 0.93 -3.32 -1.22
C PHE A 31 0.15 -2.04 -1.51
N SER A 32 -1.17 -2.07 -1.34
CA SER A 32 -2.03 -0.90 -1.50
C SER A 32 -1.67 0.27 -0.58
N PRO A 33 -2.11 1.51 -0.89
CA PRO A 33 -1.95 2.64 0.02
C PRO A 33 -2.62 2.33 1.36
N VAL A 34 -2.00 2.80 2.44
CA VAL A 34 -2.53 2.59 3.80
C VAL A 34 -2.57 3.95 4.48
N GLU A 35 -3.67 4.24 5.15
CA GLU A 35 -3.72 5.29 6.14
C GLU A 35 -4.43 4.81 7.39
N GLY A 36 -4.08 5.38 8.54
CA GLY A 36 -4.75 4.97 9.76
C GLY A 36 -4.32 5.74 10.98
N TYR A 37 -4.95 5.40 12.10
CA TYR A 37 -4.69 5.97 13.41
C TYR A 37 -4.23 4.86 14.35
N LEU A 38 -3.11 5.10 15.03
CA LEU A 38 -2.58 4.24 16.07
C LEU A 38 -2.94 4.79 17.45
N THR A 39 -3.66 4.00 18.24
CA THR A 39 -4.01 4.35 19.62
C THR A 39 -3.50 3.30 20.60
N LYS A 40 -3.47 3.65 21.89
CA LYS A 40 -3.30 2.71 23.00
C LYS A 40 -4.30 3.08 24.07
N ASN A 41 -5.27 2.21 24.36
CA ASN A 41 -6.42 2.55 25.22
C ASN A 41 -7.18 3.79 24.71
N SER A 42 -7.39 3.89 23.39
CA SER A 42 -8.04 5.03 22.71
C SER A 42 -7.29 6.37 22.78
N GLU A 43 -6.10 6.42 23.39
CA GLU A 43 -5.24 7.61 23.34
C GLU A 43 -4.28 7.54 22.12
N PRO A 44 -4.10 8.64 21.37
CA PRO A 44 -3.15 8.69 20.26
C PRO A 44 -1.73 8.29 20.65
N VAL A 45 -1.11 7.43 19.86
CA VAL A 45 0.31 7.09 20.01
C VAL A 45 1.11 7.92 19.03
N SER A 46 1.70 9.01 19.50
CA SER A 46 2.59 9.85 18.69
C SER A 46 4.04 9.34 18.68
N GLY A 47 4.73 9.57 17.57
CA GLY A 47 6.16 9.24 17.43
C GLY A 47 6.46 7.75 17.25
N ALA A 48 5.45 6.91 17.06
CA ALA A 48 5.62 5.49 16.75
C ALA A 48 6.18 5.32 15.35
N ILE A 49 7.14 4.43 15.18
CA ILE A 49 7.65 4.07 13.86
C ILE A 49 6.75 2.99 13.28
N ILE A 50 6.11 3.24 12.15
CA ILE A 50 5.36 2.23 11.42
C ILE A 50 6.22 1.71 10.26
N LEU A 51 6.30 0.39 10.13
CA LEU A 51 6.93 -0.29 9.01
C LEU A 51 5.86 -0.91 8.13
N GLN A 52 5.96 -0.70 6.82
CA GLN A 52 5.19 -1.38 5.79
C GLN A 52 6.14 -2.31 5.03
N ASN A 53 6.05 -3.61 5.31
CA ASN A 53 6.87 -4.63 4.67
C ASN A 53 6.06 -5.36 3.60
N VAL A 54 6.70 -5.64 2.48
CA VAL A 54 6.18 -6.55 1.47
C VAL A 54 7.29 -7.45 0.94
N ASP A 55 7.04 -8.75 0.89
CA ASP A 55 7.88 -9.70 0.17
C ASP A 55 7.17 -10.12 -1.12
N TRP A 56 7.73 -9.64 -2.23
CA TRP A 56 7.33 -10.01 -3.58
C TRP A 56 8.56 -9.85 -4.46
N GLN A 57 9.12 -10.97 -4.96
CA GLN A 57 10.37 -10.98 -5.71
C GLN A 57 11.53 -10.24 -5.00
N GLY A 58 11.51 -10.27 -3.65
CA GLY A 58 12.42 -9.52 -2.80
C GLY A 58 11.67 -8.65 -1.79
N VAL A 59 12.29 -8.47 -0.63
CA VAL A 59 11.72 -7.67 0.46
C VAL A 59 11.86 -6.19 0.17
N LYS A 60 10.75 -5.46 0.32
CA LYS A 60 10.72 -4.00 0.36
C LYS A 60 10.11 -3.55 1.67
N THR A 61 10.72 -2.52 2.26
CA THR A 61 10.23 -1.90 3.50
C THR A 61 10.11 -0.40 3.29
N ALA A 62 8.93 0.14 3.56
CA ALA A 62 8.71 1.56 3.76
C ALA A 62 8.56 1.85 5.26
N ARG A 63 8.86 3.08 5.65
CA ARG A 63 8.77 3.55 7.04
C ARG A 63 8.10 4.92 7.11
N THR A 64 7.24 5.11 8.09
CA THR A 64 6.73 6.42 8.49
C THR A 64 6.71 6.55 10.01
N THR A 65 6.40 7.74 10.52
CA THR A 65 6.24 8.01 11.94
C THR A 65 4.85 8.58 12.19
N THR A 66 4.16 8.14 13.25
CA THR A 66 2.86 8.69 13.61
C THR A 66 2.97 10.15 14.08
N ASP A 67 2.01 10.99 13.67
CA ASP A 67 1.96 12.38 14.10
C ASP A 67 1.37 12.56 15.51
N GLU A 68 1.10 13.79 15.94
CA GLU A 68 0.52 14.11 17.26
C GLU A 68 -0.88 13.50 17.48
N THR A 69 -1.60 13.23 16.40
CA THR A 69 -2.93 12.59 16.42
C THR A 69 -2.87 11.07 16.31
N GLY A 70 -1.66 10.50 16.24
CA GLY A 70 -1.44 9.08 16.02
C GLY A 70 -1.66 8.65 14.56
N TYR A 71 -1.85 9.61 13.64
CA TYR A 71 -2.08 9.32 12.24
C TYR A 71 -0.79 8.89 11.52
N PHE A 72 -0.91 7.91 10.62
CA PHE A 72 0.14 7.49 9.73
C PHE A 72 -0.39 7.25 8.32
N LYS A 73 0.52 7.36 7.33
CA LYS A 73 0.21 7.17 5.92
C LYS A 73 1.35 6.52 5.16
N PHE A 74 0.99 5.62 4.25
CA PHE A 74 1.83 5.04 3.22
C PHE A 74 1.17 5.21 1.85
N TYR A 75 2.00 5.46 0.84
CA TYR A 75 1.59 5.29 -0.55
C TYR A 75 1.64 3.81 -0.94
N ALA A 76 1.00 3.46 -2.05
CA ALA A 76 1.12 2.12 -2.60
C ALA A 76 2.58 1.76 -2.93
N ILE A 77 2.94 0.51 -2.68
CA ILE A 77 4.18 -0.07 -3.18
C ILE A 77 3.86 -0.77 -4.50
N TYR A 78 4.45 -0.25 -5.56
CA TYR A 78 4.42 -0.87 -6.88
C TYR A 78 5.71 -1.64 -7.13
N SER A 79 5.59 -2.73 -7.89
CA SER A 79 6.73 -3.50 -8.33
C SER A 79 6.57 -3.92 -9.78
N TYR A 80 7.70 -4.00 -10.47
CA TYR A 80 7.73 -4.37 -11.87
C TYR A 80 7.83 -5.87 -12.02
N SER A 81 6.96 -6.45 -12.85
CA SER A 81 6.89 -7.90 -13.05
C SER A 81 7.22 -8.28 -14.48
N ILE A 82 8.32 -9.01 -14.66
CA ILE A 82 8.60 -9.76 -15.89
C ILE A 82 7.82 -11.09 -15.95
N LEU A 83 7.22 -11.51 -14.82
CA LEU A 83 6.51 -12.78 -14.69
C LEU A 83 5.04 -12.71 -15.12
N ASN A 84 4.52 -11.52 -15.46
CA ASN A 84 3.13 -11.37 -15.97
C ASN A 84 2.88 -12.15 -17.28
N LEU A 85 3.94 -12.69 -17.91
CA LEU A 85 3.88 -13.51 -19.12
C LEU A 85 3.81 -15.03 -18.83
N PHE A 86 3.96 -15.45 -17.58
CA PHE A 86 3.95 -16.85 -17.16
C PHE A 86 2.75 -17.13 -16.22
N PRO A 87 2.18 -18.35 -16.22
CA PRO A 87 1.04 -18.72 -15.39
C PRO A 87 1.45 -18.97 -13.92
N PHE A 88 2.20 -18.04 -13.32
CA PHE A 88 2.52 -18.08 -11.90
C PHE A 88 1.44 -17.38 -11.09
N GLU A 89 1.11 -17.94 -9.93
CA GLU A 89 0.22 -17.28 -9.00
C GLU A 89 0.88 -16.02 -8.43
N PHE A 90 0.16 -14.89 -8.45
CA PHE A 90 0.60 -13.67 -7.80
C PHE A 90 0.35 -13.82 -6.29
N VAL A 91 1.42 -13.76 -5.49
CA VAL A 91 1.33 -13.76 -4.02
C VAL A 91 2.35 -12.76 -3.49
N ALA A 92 1.88 -11.69 -2.84
CA ALA A 92 2.72 -10.73 -2.13
C ALA A 92 2.44 -10.82 -0.62
N HIS A 93 3.43 -11.22 0.17
CA HIS A 93 3.30 -11.29 1.63
C HIS A 93 3.46 -9.90 2.22
N GLN A 94 2.51 -9.46 3.03
CA GLN A 94 2.43 -8.08 3.53
C GLN A 94 2.41 -8.07 5.05
N GLU A 95 3.08 -7.07 5.64
CA GLU A 95 3.01 -6.79 7.07
C GLU A 95 3.02 -5.28 7.36
N LEU A 96 2.24 -4.86 8.35
CA LEU A 96 2.38 -3.57 9.04
C LEU A 96 2.78 -3.81 10.49
N ILE A 97 3.86 -3.17 10.92
CA ILE A 97 4.40 -3.30 12.28
C ILE A 97 4.56 -1.91 12.88
N ALA A 98 4.05 -1.69 14.08
CA ALA A 98 4.35 -0.50 14.87
C ALA A 98 5.50 -0.79 15.84
N LYS A 99 6.49 0.09 15.89
CA LYS A 99 7.54 0.11 16.92
C LYS A 99 7.29 1.29 17.85
N VAL A 100 7.09 0.99 19.12
CA VAL A 100 6.87 1.97 20.19
C VAL A 100 7.87 1.68 21.28
N LYS A 101 8.86 2.58 21.44
CA LYS A 101 10.01 2.36 22.33
C LYS A 101 10.71 1.04 21.95
N ASP A 102 10.78 0.08 22.88
CA ASP A 102 11.46 -1.21 22.70
C ASP A 102 10.50 -2.36 22.35
N GLN A 103 9.24 -2.05 21.99
CA GLN A 103 8.20 -3.03 21.69
C GLN A 103 7.77 -2.95 20.23
N GLU A 104 7.56 -4.11 19.61
CA GLU A 104 6.99 -4.25 18.28
C GLU A 104 5.58 -4.84 18.37
N TYR A 105 4.67 -4.30 17.58
CA TYR A 105 3.27 -4.70 17.53
C TYR A 105 2.88 -5.02 16.09
N LEU A 106 2.34 -6.23 15.87
CA LEU A 106 1.74 -6.59 14.59
C LEU A 106 0.42 -5.84 14.43
N LEU A 107 0.34 -4.96 13.43
CA LEU A 107 -0.89 -4.26 13.09
C LEU A 107 -1.74 -5.07 12.12
N TRP A 108 -1.10 -5.60 11.07
CA TRP A 108 -1.74 -6.30 9.96
C TRP A 108 -0.75 -7.23 9.29
N ARG A 109 -1.19 -8.43 8.91
CA ARG A 109 -0.46 -9.38 8.07
C ARG A 109 -1.44 -10.11 7.15
N THR A 110 -1.10 -10.23 5.88
CA THR A 110 -1.88 -11.02 4.90
C THR A 110 -1.00 -11.43 3.71
N ALA A 111 -1.57 -12.21 2.80
CA ALA A 111 -1.01 -12.46 1.47
C ALA A 111 -1.95 -11.86 0.41
N LYS A 112 -1.50 -10.84 -0.33
CA LYS A 112 -2.26 -10.27 -1.44
C LYS A 112 -2.16 -11.19 -2.65
N ARG A 113 -3.30 -11.63 -3.19
CA ARG A 113 -3.38 -12.57 -4.32
C ARG A 113 -3.84 -11.97 -5.65
N ASN A 114 -4.21 -10.69 -5.64
CA ASN A 114 -4.61 -9.97 -6.84
C ASN A 114 -3.78 -8.67 -6.97
N PRO A 115 -3.12 -8.40 -8.12
CA PRO A 115 -2.24 -7.25 -8.30
C PRO A 115 -2.93 -5.89 -8.40
N ALA A 116 -4.27 -5.84 -8.41
CA ALA A 116 -5.02 -4.59 -8.40
C ALA A 116 -4.90 -3.86 -7.05
N GLU A 117 -4.91 -2.53 -7.06
CA GLU A 117 -4.95 -1.72 -5.85
C GLU A 117 -6.23 -2.01 -5.02
N ASN A 118 -6.09 -1.99 -3.70
CA ASN A 118 -7.12 -2.29 -2.69
C ASN A 118 -7.73 -3.70 -2.75
N SER A 119 -7.21 -4.60 -3.59
CA SER A 119 -7.74 -5.97 -3.69
C SER A 119 -7.60 -6.79 -2.40
N GLU A 120 -6.75 -6.39 -1.45
CA GLU A 120 -6.65 -7.00 -0.12
C GLU A 120 -8.02 -7.03 0.59
N LEU A 121 -8.83 -5.98 0.38
CA LEU A 121 -10.19 -5.85 0.89
C LEU A 121 -11.21 -5.75 -0.25
N GLN A 122 -10.98 -6.47 -1.37
CA GLN A 122 -11.88 -6.51 -2.53
C GLN A 122 -12.26 -5.13 -3.10
N GLY A 123 -11.32 -4.18 -3.06
CA GLY A 123 -11.49 -2.82 -3.59
C GLY A 123 -11.72 -1.75 -2.52
N THR A 124 -11.97 -2.14 -1.26
CA THR A 124 -12.11 -1.21 -0.14
C THR A 124 -10.75 -0.64 0.28
N PRO A 125 -10.61 0.70 0.45
CA PRO A 125 -9.36 1.31 0.90
C PRO A 125 -8.88 0.79 2.26
N LEU A 126 -7.56 0.70 2.43
CA LEU A 126 -6.93 0.30 3.70
C LEU A 126 -6.87 1.48 4.68
N ASN A 127 -8.05 1.84 5.20
CA ASN A 127 -8.23 2.92 6.16
C ASN A 127 -8.44 2.35 7.56
N PHE A 128 -7.38 2.36 8.37
CA PHE A 128 -7.31 1.61 9.62
C PHE A 128 -7.48 2.44 10.89
N SER A 129 -8.09 1.83 11.89
CA SER A 129 -8.00 2.22 13.29
C SER A 129 -7.42 1.02 14.06
N CYS A 130 -6.25 1.20 14.66
CA CYS A 130 -5.53 0.12 15.34
C CYS A 130 -5.28 0.55 16.79
N ASP A 131 -5.77 -0.21 17.76
CA ASP A 131 -5.44 0.01 19.17
C ASP A 131 -4.45 -1.05 19.64
N LEU A 132 -3.32 -0.63 20.23
CA LEU A 132 -2.26 -1.52 20.71
C LEU A 132 -2.69 -2.45 21.86
N GLN A 133 -3.88 -2.25 22.43
CA GLN A 133 -4.46 -3.11 23.46
C GLN A 133 -5.49 -4.10 22.91
N ASP A 134 -5.84 -4.00 21.64
CA ASP A 134 -6.70 -4.98 20.99
C ASP A 134 -5.96 -6.32 20.82
N ASN A 135 -6.71 -7.41 20.93
CA ASN A 135 -6.17 -8.75 20.65
C ASN A 135 -6.10 -8.98 19.14
N ILE A 136 -5.09 -9.74 18.71
CA ILE A 136 -5.01 -10.23 17.33
C ILE A 136 -6.26 -11.03 17.01
N ARG A 137 -6.88 -10.73 15.87
CA ARG A 137 -7.97 -11.48 15.26
C ARG A 137 -7.58 -11.98 13.87
N PHE A 138 -8.26 -13.03 13.43
CA PHE A 138 -8.16 -13.55 12.08
C PHE A 138 -9.45 -13.24 11.33
N ASP A 139 -9.33 -12.60 10.18
CA ASP A 139 -10.43 -12.34 9.26
C ASP A 139 -10.30 -13.24 8.03
N HIS A 140 -11.35 -13.97 7.71
CA HIS A 140 -11.40 -14.94 6.60
C HIS A 140 -12.40 -14.52 5.51
N SER A 141 -12.91 -13.29 5.53
CA SER A 141 -13.91 -12.81 4.58
C SER A 141 -13.35 -12.48 3.18
N PHE A 142 -12.03 -12.56 2.98
CA PHE A 142 -11.34 -12.14 1.77
C PHE A 142 -10.53 -13.29 1.13
N ASP A 143 -9.88 -13.02 0.00
CA ASP A 143 -9.10 -13.99 -0.77
C ASP A 143 -7.93 -14.61 0.01
N SER A 144 -7.56 -14.03 1.16
CA SER A 144 -6.58 -14.58 2.08
C SER A 144 -6.93 -14.23 3.52
N THR A 145 -6.41 -15.04 4.45
CA THR A 145 -6.57 -14.78 5.88
C THR A 145 -5.78 -13.55 6.28
N ILE A 146 -6.43 -12.64 7.00
CA ILE A 146 -5.82 -11.44 7.54
C ILE A 146 -5.64 -11.64 9.04
N GLU A 147 -4.42 -11.52 9.53
CA GLU A 147 -4.07 -11.46 10.95
C GLU A 147 -3.89 -9.99 11.34
N THR A 148 -4.66 -9.46 12.29
CA THR A 148 -4.67 -8.00 12.53
C THR A 148 -5.23 -7.62 13.89
N ILE A 149 -4.81 -6.48 14.44
CA ILE A 149 -5.51 -5.75 15.51
C ILE A 149 -6.32 -4.56 14.98
N CYS A 150 -6.23 -4.28 13.68
CA CYS A 150 -6.84 -3.11 13.07
C CYS A 150 -8.30 -3.36 12.70
N ARG A 151 -9.06 -2.27 12.70
CA ARG A 151 -10.46 -2.18 12.29
C ARG A 151 -10.56 -1.26 11.08
N TRP A 152 -11.47 -1.57 10.17
CA TRP A 152 -11.79 -0.75 9.00
C TRP A 152 -13.31 -0.68 8.84
N LYS A 153 -13.81 0.32 8.12
CA LYS A 153 -15.21 0.37 7.71
C LYS A 153 -15.37 -0.47 6.45
N GLN A 154 -16.35 -1.38 6.46
CA GLN A 154 -16.81 -2.11 5.28
C GLN A 154 -17.80 -1.25 4.49
#